data_AF-J3C4A1-F1
#
_entry.id   AF-J3C4A1-F1
#
_cell.length_a   1.000
_cell.length_b   1.000
_cell.length_c   1.000
_cell.angle_alpha   90.00
_cell.angle_beta   90.00
_cell.angle_gamma   90.00
#
_symmetry.space_group_name_H-M   'P 1'
#
loop_
_entity.id
_entity.type
_entity.pdbx_description
1 polymer ?
#
loop_
_entity_poly.entity_id
_entity_poly.type
_entity_poly.pdbx_seq_one_letter_code
_entity_poly.pdbx_strand_id
1 'polypeptide(L)'
;GGQHIENVLLTGSASINATGNALNNYLVGNSGANIISGGAGNDVLSGGAGRDAFVFNTAANSSTNRDTISDFSVADDTIWMDNAIFAALGATGALAAAAFRIGAGAADASDRIVYNASNGALYYDADGSGSGAAVQFASIGKGLALTNADFLVI
;
A
#
# COMPACT_ATOMS: atom_id res chain seq x y z
N GLY A 1 0.97 -26.61 -5.29
CA GLY A 1 1.28 -26.70 -3.84
C GLY A 1 0.47 -25.63 -3.15
N GLY A 2 -0.21 -25.95 -2.05
CA GLY A 2 -1.05 -24.99 -1.35
C GLY A 2 -0.21 -23.86 -0.76
N GLN A 3 -0.63 -22.61 -0.96
CA GLN A 3 -0.12 -21.48 -0.22
C GLN A 3 -0.60 -21.66 1.22
N HIS A 4 0.32 -21.80 2.17
CA HIS A 4 -0.05 -21.72 3.59
C HIS A 4 -0.41 -20.26 3.86
N ILE A 5 -1.71 -19.99 3.97
CA ILE A 5 -2.18 -18.70 4.42
C ILE A 5 -2.01 -18.67 5.93
N GLU A 6 -1.13 -17.79 6.41
CA GLU A 6 -1.00 -17.52 7.83
C GLU A 6 -1.97 -16.40 8.21
N ASN A 7 -2.85 -16.71 9.16
CA ASN A 7 -3.84 -15.76 9.68
C ASN A 7 -3.35 -15.17 10.99
N VAL A 8 -3.21 -13.84 11.05
CA VAL A 8 -2.98 -13.08 12.29
C VAL A 8 -4.20 -12.23 12.57
N LEU A 9 -4.73 -12.33 13.79
CA LEU A 9 -5.80 -11.48 14.30
C LEU A 9 -5.34 -10.83 15.60
N LEU A 10 -5.15 -9.52 15.59
CA LEU A 10 -4.87 -8.74 16.78
C LEU A 10 -6.18 -8.45 17.53
N THR A 11 -6.12 -8.42 18.85
CA THR A 11 -7.28 -8.13 19.71
C THR A 11 -6.97 -7.02 20.71
N GLY A 12 -8.00 -6.46 21.33
CA GLY A 12 -7.87 -5.34 22.25
C GLY A 12 -7.79 -3.99 21.53
N SER A 13 -7.27 -2.99 22.25
CA SER A 13 -7.19 -1.59 21.79
C SER A 13 -5.79 -0.99 21.90
N ALA A 14 -4.81 -1.79 22.31
CA ALA A 14 -3.42 -1.36 22.33
C ALA A 14 -2.89 -1.28 20.88
N SER A 15 -2.06 -0.28 20.60
CA SER A 15 -1.28 -0.21 19.36
C SER A 15 -0.31 -1.39 19.27
N ILE A 16 -0.68 -2.38 18.47
CA ILE A 16 0.10 -3.60 18.25
C ILE A 16 0.35 -3.70 16.75
N ASN A 17 1.59 -3.99 16.37
CA ASN A 17 1.96 -4.11 14.98
C ASN A 17 1.76 -5.54 14.48
N ALA A 18 1.42 -5.68 13.20
CA ALA A 18 1.36 -6.97 12.51
C ALA A 18 2.44 -7.02 11.43
N THR A 19 3.18 -8.13 11.36
CA THR A 19 4.19 -8.37 10.32
C THR A 19 4.02 -9.79 9.81
N GLY A 20 3.82 -9.93 8.51
CA GLY A 20 3.77 -11.22 7.83
C GLY A 20 5.17 -11.73 7.45
N ASN A 21 5.23 -12.63 6.47
CA ASN A 21 6.46 -13.25 6.03
C ASN A 21 6.56 -13.26 4.49
N ALA A 22 7.11 -14.33 3.90
CA ALA A 22 7.30 -14.44 2.45
C ALA A 22 6.18 -15.22 1.73
N LEU A 23 5.16 -15.65 2.48
CA LEU A 23 3.97 -16.35 1.99
C LEU A 23 2.79 -15.38 1.93
N ASN A 24 1.67 -15.82 1.39
CA ASN A 24 0.44 -15.03 1.44
C ASN A 24 -0.08 -14.99 2.89
N ASN A 25 -0.19 -13.81 3.47
CA ASN A 25 -0.68 -13.59 4.81
C ASN A 25 -2.10 -12.99 4.81
N TYR A 26 -2.87 -13.29 5.86
CA TYR A 26 -4.11 -12.60 6.20
C TYR A 26 -3.93 -11.91 7.55
N LEU A 27 -3.69 -10.60 7.54
CA LEU A 27 -3.34 -9.82 8.73
C LEU A 27 -4.49 -8.87 9.08
N VAL A 28 -5.05 -9.02 10.27
CA VAL A 28 -6.10 -8.14 10.80
C VAL A 28 -5.61 -7.48 12.07
N GLY A 29 -5.62 -6.15 12.06
CA GLY A 29 -5.35 -5.29 13.19
C GLY A 29 -6.47 -5.31 14.23
N ASN A 30 -6.43 -4.37 15.16
CA ASN A 30 -7.37 -4.24 16.26
C ASN A 30 -8.02 -2.85 16.25
N SER A 31 -8.38 -2.30 17.43
CA SER A 31 -9.00 -0.97 17.53
C SER A 31 -8.02 0.15 17.88
N GLY A 32 -6.74 -0.17 18.04
CA GLY A 32 -5.67 0.81 18.24
C GLY A 32 -4.94 1.11 16.93
N ALA A 33 -4.09 2.15 16.92
CA ALA A 33 -3.26 2.46 15.75
C ALA A 33 -2.21 1.36 15.52
N ASN A 34 -2.31 0.61 14.44
CA ASN A 34 -1.45 -0.51 14.10
C ASN A 34 -0.53 -0.17 12.92
N ILE A 35 0.71 -0.67 12.95
CA ILE A 35 1.59 -0.72 11.78
C ILE A 35 1.52 -2.15 11.22
N ILE A 36 1.09 -2.28 9.98
CA ILE A 36 0.83 -3.56 9.32
C ILE A 36 1.73 -3.69 8.10
N SER A 37 2.59 -4.71 8.08
CA SER A 37 3.47 -5.04 6.95
C SER A 37 3.17 -6.47 6.50
N GLY A 38 2.68 -6.64 5.27
CA GLY A 38 2.41 -7.96 4.68
C GLY A 38 3.68 -8.79 4.51
N GLY A 39 4.73 -8.16 3.98
CA GLY A 39 5.98 -8.82 3.64
C GLY A 39 6.01 -9.11 2.15
N ALA A 40 6.46 -10.30 1.76
CA ALA A 40 6.37 -10.75 0.37
C ALA A 40 5.22 -11.74 0.23
N GLY A 41 4.53 -11.76 -0.90
CA GLY A 41 3.36 -12.64 -1.07
C GLY A 41 2.23 -11.86 -1.71
N ASN A 42 1.03 -12.41 -1.80
CA ASN A 42 -0.16 -11.60 -2.07
C ASN A 42 -0.98 -11.59 -0.79
N ASP A 43 -0.88 -10.49 -0.05
CA ASP A 43 -1.42 -10.41 1.30
C ASP A 43 -2.80 -9.77 1.32
N VAL A 44 -3.57 -10.09 2.36
CA VAL A 44 -4.81 -9.38 2.69
C VAL A 44 -4.62 -8.73 4.04
N LEU A 45 -4.71 -7.41 4.06
CA LEU A 45 -4.42 -6.56 5.21
C LEU A 45 -5.71 -5.84 5.61
N SER A 46 -6.00 -5.81 6.90
CA SER A 46 -7.11 -5.06 7.48
C SER A 46 -6.60 -4.33 8.71
N GLY A 47 -6.80 -3.01 8.74
CA GLY A 47 -6.40 -2.16 9.88
C GLY A 47 -7.30 -2.37 11.09
N GLY A 48 -8.60 -2.53 10.82
CA GLY A 48 -9.62 -2.50 11.86
C GLY A 48 -10.10 -1.08 12.10
N ALA A 49 -10.06 -0.64 13.35
CA ALA A 49 -10.39 0.72 13.71
C ALA A 49 -9.16 1.41 14.28
N GLY A 50 -9.12 2.75 14.21
CA GLY A 50 -7.94 3.51 14.61
C GLY A 50 -7.29 4.11 13.38
N ARG A 51 -6.07 4.64 13.57
CA ARG A 51 -5.29 5.28 12.52
C ARG A 51 -4.15 4.35 12.16
N ASP A 52 -4.32 3.57 11.10
CA ASP A 52 -3.39 2.50 10.77
C ASP A 52 -2.37 2.92 9.71
N ALA A 53 -1.24 2.22 9.69
CA ALA A 53 -0.19 2.40 8.72
C ALA A 53 0.08 1.08 7.99
N PHE A 54 -0.16 1.06 6.68
CA PHE A 54 0.11 -0.10 5.83
C PHE A 54 1.46 0.08 5.14
N VAL A 55 2.41 -0.78 5.49
CA VAL A 55 3.82 -0.67 5.08
C VAL A 55 4.11 -1.55 3.89
N PHE A 56 4.64 -0.95 2.83
CA PHE A 56 5.18 -1.61 1.66
C PHE A 56 6.70 -1.47 1.65
N ASN A 57 7.39 -2.57 1.95
CA ASN A 57 8.86 -2.65 2.07
C ASN A 57 9.46 -3.81 1.25
N THR A 58 8.68 -4.36 0.33
CA THR A 58 9.07 -5.42 -0.59
C THR A 58 8.81 -4.97 -2.03
N ALA A 59 9.70 -5.35 -2.94
CA ALA A 59 9.61 -4.92 -4.32
C ALA A 59 8.31 -5.38 -4.97
N ALA A 60 7.55 -4.43 -5.53
CA ALA A 60 6.36 -4.72 -6.32
C ALA A 60 6.72 -5.64 -7.50
N ASN A 61 5.89 -6.62 -7.77
CA ASN A 61 6.06 -7.55 -8.88
C ASN A 61 4.74 -7.69 -9.64
N SER A 62 4.78 -7.77 -10.97
CA SER A 62 3.57 -7.87 -11.79
C SER A 62 2.77 -9.16 -11.57
N SER A 63 3.39 -10.18 -10.96
CA SER A 63 2.83 -11.51 -10.74
C SER A 63 2.55 -11.84 -9.26
N THR A 64 3.30 -11.23 -8.33
CA THR A 64 3.25 -11.46 -6.88
C THR A 64 3.45 -10.12 -6.14
N ASN A 65 3.26 -10.03 -4.83
CA ASN A 65 3.41 -8.76 -4.10
C ASN A 65 2.39 -7.70 -4.50
N ARG A 66 1.14 -8.16 -4.69
CA ARG A 66 -0.04 -7.32 -4.90
C ARG A 66 -0.99 -7.52 -3.74
N ASP A 67 -0.85 -6.67 -2.74
CA ASP A 67 -1.63 -6.80 -1.52
C ASP A 67 -3.02 -6.20 -1.69
N THR A 68 -3.93 -6.63 -0.83
CA THR A 68 -5.27 -6.08 -0.74
C THR A 68 -5.46 -5.51 0.65
N ILE A 69 -5.66 -4.20 0.75
CA ILE A 69 -6.14 -3.56 1.97
C ILE A 69 -7.67 -3.56 1.93
N SER A 70 -8.31 -4.30 2.82
CA SER A 70 -9.75 -4.58 2.73
C SER A 70 -10.65 -3.49 3.30
N ASP A 71 -10.12 -2.61 4.14
CA ASP A 71 -10.90 -1.65 4.95
C ASP A 71 -10.30 -0.23 5.00
N PHE A 72 -9.41 0.11 4.06
CA PHE A 72 -8.69 1.39 4.06
C PHE A 72 -9.63 2.61 4.23
N SER A 73 -9.39 3.40 5.28
CA SER A 73 -10.07 4.66 5.58
C SER A 73 -9.18 5.85 5.22
N VAL A 74 -9.58 6.64 4.22
CA VAL A 74 -8.87 7.88 3.84
C VAL A 74 -8.76 8.87 5.01
N ALA A 75 -9.72 8.86 5.94
CA ALA A 75 -9.71 9.79 7.06
C ALA A 75 -8.70 9.41 8.15
N ASP A 76 -8.38 8.13 8.28
CA ASP A 76 -7.68 7.60 9.45
C ASP A 76 -6.33 6.97 9.09
N ASP A 77 -6.25 6.28 7.95
CA ASP A 77 -5.15 5.40 7.58
C ASP A 77 -4.11 6.07 6.69
N THR A 78 -2.92 5.49 6.65
CA THR A 78 -1.81 5.94 5.83
C THR A 78 -1.09 4.77 5.16
N ILE A 79 -0.53 5.02 3.98
CA ILE A 79 0.29 4.06 3.24
C ILE A 79 1.74 4.48 3.36
N TRP A 80 2.58 3.62 3.93
CA TRP A 80 4.01 3.87 4.12
C TRP A 80 4.80 3.08 3.10
N MET A 81 5.71 3.74 2.40
CA MET A 81 6.48 3.18 1.28
C MET A 81 7.96 3.30 1.60
N ASP A 82 8.66 2.18 1.67
CA ASP A 82 10.10 2.15 1.90
C ASP A 82 10.86 2.78 0.73
N ASN A 83 11.67 3.80 0.99
CA ASN A 83 12.36 4.54 -0.06
C ASN A 83 13.38 3.68 -0.82
N ALA A 84 13.95 2.64 -0.21
CA ALA A 84 14.87 1.75 -0.93
C ALA A 84 14.14 0.91 -1.98
N ILE A 85 12.86 0.63 -1.76
CA ILE A 85 12.00 -0.09 -2.70
C ILE A 85 11.40 0.86 -3.74
N PHE A 86 10.89 2.00 -3.28
CA PHE A 86 10.23 2.99 -4.12
C PHE A 86 11.18 4.15 -4.45
N ALA A 87 12.39 3.84 -4.90
CA ALA A 87 13.50 4.79 -5.02
C ALA A 87 13.23 6.02 -5.92
N ALA A 88 12.26 5.95 -6.85
CA ALA A 88 11.88 7.08 -7.69
C ALA A 88 11.01 8.13 -6.97
N LEU A 89 10.54 7.85 -5.74
CA LEU A 89 9.80 8.81 -4.90
C LEU A 89 10.71 9.89 -4.31
N GLY A 90 12.02 9.65 -4.24
CA GLY A 90 13.02 10.65 -3.87
C GLY A 90 13.30 10.69 -2.37
N ALA A 91 12.97 11.81 -1.72
CA ALA A 91 13.28 12.01 -0.29
C ALA A 91 12.24 11.31 0.61
N THR A 92 12.67 10.90 1.81
CA THR A 92 11.75 10.44 2.85
C THR A 92 10.90 11.58 3.39
N GLY A 93 9.72 11.25 3.92
CA GLY A 93 8.71 12.19 4.38
C GLY A 93 7.45 12.18 3.52
N ALA A 94 6.71 13.29 3.52
CA ALA A 94 5.47 13.40 2.77
C ALA A 94 5.71 13.21 1.27
N LEU A 95 4.84 12.43 0.61
CA LEU A 95 4.91 12.26 -0.84
C LEU A 95 4.68 13.61 -1.53
N ALA A 96 5.54 13.94 -2.50
CA ALA A 96 5.38 15.16 -3.29
C ALA A 96 4.04 15.16 -4.03
N ALA A 97 3.33 16.29 -4.03
CA ALA A 97 2.01 16.38 -4.67
C ALA A 97 2.04 16.02 -6.16
N ALA A 98 3.11 16.39 -6.87
CA ALA A 98 3.31 16.04 -8.29
C ALA A 98 3.61 14.54 -8.51
N ALA A 99 4.00 13.81 -7.45
CA ALA A 99 4.26 12.38 -7.54
C ALA A 99 3.02 11.51 -7.39
N PHE A 100 1.87 12.09 -7.02
CA PHE A 100 0.63 11.36 -6.83
C PHE A 100 -0.42 11.76 -7.87
N ARG A 101 -1.13 10.76 -8.38
CA ARG A 101 -2.21 10.97 -9.34
C ARG A 101 -3.36 10.00 -9.12
N ILE A 102 -4.57 10.48 -9.40
CA ILE A 102 -5.74 9.64 -9.64
C ILE A 102 -5.94 9.49 -11.15
N GLY A 103 -5.94 8.25 -11.66
CA GLY A 103 -6.12 7.96 -13.07
C GLY A 103 -5.85 6.50 -13.44
N ALA A 104 -6.06 6.16 -14.73
CA ALA A 104 -5.78 4.82 -15.24
C ALA A 104 -4.28 4.52 -15.44
N GLY A 105 -3.43 5.55 -15.33
CA GLY A 105 -1.99 5.52 -15.50
C GLY A 105 -1.40 6.90 -15.25
N ALA A 106 -0.08 7.00 -15.26
CA ALA A 106 0.65 8.28 -15.26
C ALA A 106 0.30 9.09 -16.51
N ALA A 107 0.30 10.42 -16.42
CA ALA A 107 0.22 11.29 -17.59
C ALA A 107 1.42 12.23 -17.75
N ASP A 108 2.24 12.40 -16.73
CA ASP A 108 3.51 13.09 -16.85
C ASP A 108 4.60 12.40 -16.04
N ALA A 109 5.86 12.67 -16.42
CA ALA A 109 7.04 12.00 -15.89
C ALA A 109 7.27 12.18 -14.37
N SER A 110 6.45 12.98 -13.68
CA SER A 110 6.48 13.10 -12.23
C SER A 110 5.52 12.17 -11.51
N ASP A 111 4.45 11.69 -12.16
CA ASP A 111 3.48 10.76 -11.58
C ASP A 111 4.15 9.42 -11.20
N ARG A 112 4.43 9.19 -9.92
CA ARG A 112 5.07 7.95 -9.43
C ARG A 112 4.09 6.98 -8.80
N ILE A 113 3.10 7.50 -8.07
CA ILE A 113 2.04 6.73 -7.42
C ILE A 113 0.74 7.07 -8.12
N VAL A 114 0.14 6.04 -8.74
CA VAL A 114 -1.11 6.19 -9.49
C VAL A 114 -2.20 5.37 -8.82
N TYR A 115 -3.27 6.04 -8.39
CA TYR A 115 -4.49 5.39 -7.92
C TYR A 115 -5.53 5.34 -9.02
N ASN A 116 -5.92 4.14 -9.42
CA ASN A 116 -7.02 3.96 -10.36
C ASN A 116 -8.35 3.82 -9.60
N ALA A 117 -9.06 4.93 -9.46
CA ALA A 117 -10.34 4.97 -8.73
C ALA A 117 -11.43 4.05 -9.29
N SER A 118 -11.33 3.61 -10.56
CA SER A 118 -12.32 2.71 -11.17
C SER A 118 -12.21 1.25 -10.70
N ASN A 119 -10.99 0.81 -10.37
CA ASN A 119 -10.72 -0.57 -9.95
C ASN A 119 -10.13 -0.68 -8.53
N GLY A 120 -9.67 0.44 -7.95
CA GLY A 120 -9.11 0.53 -6.61
C GLY A 120 -7.64 0.16 -6.50
N ALA A 121 -6.95 0.00 -7.63
CA ALA A 121 -5.55 -0.40 -7.66
C ALA A 121 -4.60 0.79 -7.47
N LEU A 122 -3.52 0.56 -6.74
CA LEU A 122 -2.37 1.44 -6.63
C LEU A 122 -1.20 0.88 -7.44
N TYR A 123 -0.60 1.75 -8.23
CA TYR A 123 0.54 1.45 -9.08
C TYR A 123 1.73 2.31 -8.70
N TYR A 124 2.91 1.72 -8.78
CA TYR A 124 4.18 2.42 -8.77
C TYR A 124 4.72 2.50 -10.20
N ASP A 125 4.84 3.71 -10.71
CA ASP A 125 5.44 4.03 -12.00
C ASP A 125 6.80 4.70 -11.79
N ALA A 126 7.85 3.89 -11.79
CA ALA A 126 9.21 4.36 -11.51
C ALA A 126 9.72 5.36 -12.56
N ASP A 127 9.26 5.29 -13.81
CA ASP A 127 9.65 6.22 -14.87
C ASP A 127 8.65 7.37 -15.06
N GLY A 128 7.41 7.19 -14.58
CA GLY A 128 6.34 8.19 -14.55
C GLY A 128 5.82 8.54 -15.94
N SER A 129 6.31 7.91 -17.00
CA SER A 129 5.99 8.32 -18.36
C SER A 129 4.68 7.74 -18.87
N GLY A 130 4.00 6.87 -18.10
CA GLY A 130 2.82 6.11 -18.53
C GLY A 130 3.11 5.14 -19.68
N SER A 131 4.36 5.10 -20.18
CA SER A 131 4.85 4.25 -21.26
C SER A 131 5.67 3.06 -20.73
N GLY A 132 6.18 3.16 -19.50
CA GLY A 132 6.65 2.04 -18.71
C GLY A 132 5.50 1.23 -18.11
N ALA A 133 5.74 -0.05 -17.82
CA ALA A 133 4.77 -0.89 -17.14
C ALA A 133 4.73 -0.54 -15.65
N ALA A 134 3.92 0.46 -15.29
CA ALA A 134 3.60 0.74 -13.90
C ALA A 134 3.20 -0.57 -13.19
N VAL A 135 3.82 -0.85 -12.05
CA VAL A 135 3.63 -2.12 -11.34
C VAL A 135 2.59 -1.92 -10.25
N GLN A 136 1.52 -2.69 -10.31
CA GLN A 136 0.55 -2.70 -9.23
C GLN A 136 1.21 -3.26 -7.97
N PHE A 137 1.04 -2.60 -6.83
CA PHE A 137 1.52 -3.09 -5.53
C PHE A 137 0.39 -3.29 -4.52
N ALA A 138 -0.75 -2.61 -4.68
CA ALA A 138 -1.88 -2.76 -3.78
C ALA A 138 -3.24 -2.60 -4.46
N SER A 139 -4.29 -3.06 -3.78
CA SER A 139 -5.70 -2.72 -4.01
C SER A 139 -6.31 -2.24 -2.70
N ILE A 140 -6.99 -1.09 -2.70
CA ILE A 140 -7.43 -0.44 -1.45
C ILE A 140 -8.92 -0.02 -1.46
N GLY A 141 -9.68 -0.50 -2.43
CA GLY A 141 -11.08 -0.09 -2.64
C GLY A 141 -11.22 1.01 -3.68
N LYS A 142 -12.44 1.19 -4.21
CA LYS A 142 -12.76 2.05 -5.36
C LYS A 142 -13.30 3.40 -4.91
N GLY A 143 -13.13 4.41 -5.76
CA GLY A 143 -13.75 5.73 -5.56
C GLY A 143 -13.25 6.51 -4.34
N LEU A 144 -12.10 6.16 -3.79
CA LEU A 144 -11.52 6.87 -2.65
C LEU A 144 -11.01 8.25 -3.07
N ALA A 145 -11.26 9.26 -2.23
CA ALA A 145 -10.81 10.63 -2.43
C ALA A 145 -9.37 10.82 -1.93
N LEU A 146 -8.44 10.02 -2.47
CA LEU A 146 -7.04 10.06 -2.07
C LEU A 146 -6.33 11.36 -2.47
N THR A 147 -5.31 11.70 -1.70
CA THR A 147 -4.34 12.75 -1.99
C THR A 147 -2.92 12.23 -1.71
N ASN A 148 -1.90 13.00 -2.06
CA ASN A 148 -0.53 12.68 -1.70
C ASN A 148 -0.30 12.62 -0.18
N ALA A 149 -1.18 13.22 0.64
CA ALA A 149 -1.06 13.21 2.09
C ALA A 149 -1.39 11.86 2.73
N ASP A 150 -2.04 10.95 2.00
CA ASP A 150 -2.34 9.59 2.45
C ASP A 150 -1.12 8.66 2.35
N PHE A 151 0.01 9.20 1.87
CA PHE A 151 1.24 8.47 1.58
C PHE A 151 2.44 9.08 2.31
N LEU A 152 3.24 8.20 2.91
CA LEU A 152 4.50 8.54 3.58
C LEU A 152 5.65 7.72 2.98
N VAL A 153 6.73 8.38 2.61
CA VAL A 153 7.98 7.72 2.20
C VAL A 153 8.86 7.55 3.43
N ILE A 154 9.26 6.32 3.75
CA ILE A 154 10.04 6.00 4.96
C ILE A 154 11.45 5.53 4.65
#